data_AF-A0A1T5DA06-F1
#
_entry.id   AF-A0A1T5DA06-F1
#
_cell.length_a   1.000
_cell.length_b   1.000
_cell.length_c   1.000
_cell.angle_alpha   90.00
_cell.angle_beta   90.00
_cell.angle_gamma   90.00
#
_symmetry.space_group_name_H-M   'P 1'
#
loop_
_entity.id
_entity.type
_entity.pdbx_description
1 polymer ?
#
loop_
_entity_poly.entity_id
_entity_poly.type
_entity_poly.pdbx_seq_one_letter_code
_entity_poly.pdbx_strand_id
1 'polypeptide(L)' 'MKKLQQIITHPYFSYVYLFVVVFCIICLLVLPQGHPLTTGAVAVGLALFVLHRYRKYLLRKQG' A
#
# COMPACT_ATOMS: atom_id res chain seq x y z
N MET A 1 0.95 1.13 20.33
CA MET A 1 0.04 0.41 19.40
C MET A 1 -1.14 1.25 18.88
N LYS A 2 -1.79 2.12 19.69
CA LYS A 2 -2.98 2.90 19.26
C LYS A 2 -2.76 3.90 18.10
N LYS A 3 -1.60 4.57 18.03
CA LYS A 3 -1.29 5.54 16.95
C LYS A 3 -1.21 4.92 15.55
N LEU A 4 -0.61 3.73 15.45
CA LEU A 4 -0.43 3.01 14.18
C LEU A 4 -1.79 2.54 13.63
N GLN A 5 -2.67 2.02 14.50
CA GLN A 5 -4.04 1.70 14.10
C GLN A 5 -4.76 2.94 13.57
N GLN A 6 -4.69 4.07 14.28
CA GLN A 6 -5.36 5.32 13.89
C GLN A 6 -4.92 5.86 12.52
N ILE A 7 -3.64 5.72 12.18
CA ILE A 7 -3.12 6.07 10.83
C ILE A 7 -3.65 5.11 9.77
N ILE A 8 -3.75 3.81 10.08
CA ILE A 8 -4.21 2.78 9.15
C ILE A 8 -5.74 2.82 8.96
N THR A 9 -6.53 3.21 9.97
CA THR A 9 -7.98 3.39 9.83
C THR A 9 -8.39 4.74 9.24
N HIS A 10 -7.46 5.68 9.03
CA HIS A 10 -7.78 7.00 8.49
C HIS A 10 -8.46 6.89 7.10
N PRO A 11 -9.50 7.69 6.81
CA PRO A 11 -10.18 7.67 5.50
C PRO A 11 -9.23 7.94 4.33
N TYR A 12 -8.23 8.80 4.54
CA TYR A 12 -7.20 9.11 3.54
C TYR A 12 -6.29 7.92 3.20
N PHE A 13 -6.23 6.89 4.05
CA PHE A 13 -5.40 5.71 3.82
C PHE A 13 -5.79 4.99 2.52
N SER A 14 -7.09 4.92 2.18
CA SER A 14 -7.54 4.35 0.91
C SER A 14 -7.05 5.14 -0.31
N TYR A 15 -7.04 6.47 -0.22
CA TYR A 15 -6.58 7.33 -1.32
C TYR A 15 -5.07 7.26 -1.50
N VAL A 16 -4.29 7.29 -0.41
CA VAL A 16 -2.83 7.10 -0.46
C VAL A 16 -2.49 5.71 -0.98
N TYR A 17 -3.21 4.66 -0.53
CA TYR A 17 -3.06 3.31 -1.06
C TYR A 17 -3.29 3.27 -2.57
N LEU A 18 -4.39 3.85 -3.05
CA LEU A 18 -4.73 3.86 -4.48
C LEU A 18 -3.69 4.63 -5.30
N PHE A 19 -3.22 5.78 -4.80
CA PHE A 19 -2.15 6.55 -5.42
C PHE A 19 -0.87 5.72 -5.59
N VAL A 20 -0.43 5.02 -4.53
CA VAL A 20 0.81 4.22 -4.60
C VAL A 20 0.64 3.00 -5.50
N VAL A 21 -0.53 2.36 -5.53
CA VAL A 21 -0.81 1.25 -6.45
C VAL A 21 -0.72 1.71 -7.90
N VAL A 22 -1.37 2.83 -8.25
CA VAL A 22 -1.30 3.41 -9.60
C VAL A 22 0.14 3.77 -9.97
N PHE A 23 0.88 4.40 -9.04
CA PHE A 23 2.29 4.71 -9.25
C PHE A 23 3.14 3.45 -9.52
N CYS A 24 2.92 2.37 -8.77
CA CYS A 24 3.64 1.11 -8.98
C CYS A 24 3.32 0.50 -10.36
N ILE A 25 2.06 0.53 -10.80
CA ILE A 25 1.65 0.05 -12.12
C ILE A 25 2.32 0.87 -13.23
N ILE A 26 2.32 2.20 -13.10
CA ILE A 26 3.01 3.08 -14.05
C ILE A 26 4.50 2.78 -14.07
N CYS A 27 5.14 2.60 -12.91
CA CYS A 27 6.55 2.24 -12.86
C CYS A 27 6.84 0.90 -13.57
N LEU A 28 5.98 -0.10 -13.42
CA LEU A 28 6.13 -1.40 -14.09
C LEU A 28 5.92 -1.32 -15.61
N LEU A 29 5.07 -0.41 -16.08
CA LEU A 29 4.77 -0.24 -17.51
C LEU A 29 5.78 0.65 -18.24
N VAL A 30 6.28 1.68 -17.56
CA VAL A 30 7.11 2.73 -18.18
C VAL A 30 8.60 2.45 -18.05
N LEU A 31 9.05 1.86 -16.93
CA LEU A 31 10.49 1.65 -16.71
C LEU A 31 10.94 0.31 -17.31
N PRO A 32 12.17 0.24 -17.83
CA PRO A 32 12.73 -0.99 -18.35
C PRO A 32 12.91 -2.04 -17.23
N GLN A 33 12.82 -3.31 -17.62
CA GLN A 33 12.99 -4.43 -16.71
C GLN A 33 14.42 -4.42 -16.14
N GLY A 34 14.53 -4.37 -14.80
CA GLY A 34 15.81 -4.27 -14.09
C GLY A 34 16.10 -2.90 -13.48
N HIS A 35 15.26 -1.88 -13.69
CA HIS A 35 15.43 -0.60 -13.01
C HIS A 35 15.25 -0.75 -11.49
N PRO A 36 16.09 -0.16 -10.63
CA PRO A 36 15.95 -0.27 -9.16
C PRO A 36 14.61 0.24 -8.65
N LEU A 37 13.99 1.18 -9.36
CA LEU A 37 12.65 1.72 -9.07
C LEU A 37 11.53 0.68 -9.22
N THR A 38 11.60 -0.24 -10.19
CA THR A 38 10.59 -1.31 -10.31
C THR A 38 10.71 -2.31 -9.16
N THR A 39 11.94 -2.65 -8.75
CA THR A 39 12.19 -3.49 -7.57
C THR A 39 11.64 -2.84 -6.29
N GLY A 40 11.88 -1.53 -6.12
CA GLY A 40 11.32 -0.75 -5.03
C GLY A 40 9.79 -0.69 -5.06
N ALA A 41 9.20 -0.47 -6.24
CA ALA A 41 7.75 -0.44 -6.43
C ALA A 41 7.09 -1.78 -6.05
N VAL A 42 7.69 -2.91 -6.43
CA VAL A 42 7.20 -4.24 -6.06
C VAL A 42 7.28 -4.46 -4.54
N ALA A 43 8.39 -4.08 -3.91
CA ALA A 43 8.55 -4.20 -2.46
C ALA A 43 7.53 -3.32 -1.69
N VAL A 44 7.34 -2.08 -2.13
CA VAL A 44 6.36 -1.14 -1.56
C VAL A 44 4.93 -1.64 -1.77
N GLY A 45 4.61 -2.18 -2.96
CA GLY A 45 3.32 -2.79 -3.25
C GLY A 45 3.00 -3.97 -2.34
N LEU A 46 3.97 -4.84 -2.09
CA LEU A 46 3.86 -5.96 -1.14
C LEU A 46 3.61 -5.47 0.29
N ALA A 47 4.38 -4.49 0.75
CA ALA A 47 4.20 -3.90 2.08
C ALA A 47 2.81 -3.29 2.25
N LEU A 48 2.34 -2.55 1.23
CA LEU A 48 0.99 -1.96 1.21
C LEU A 48 -0.11 -3.01 1.17
N PHE A 49 0.08 -4.11 0.45
CA PHE A 49 -0.87 -5.21 0.41
C PHE A 49 -1.05 -5.83 1.81
N VAL A 50 0.05 -6.09 2.51
CA VAL A 50 0.02 -6.57 3.90
C VAL A 50 -0.67 -5.57 4.81
N LEU A 51 -0.35 -4.27 4.68
CA LEU A 51 -0.99 -3.20 5.45
C LEU A 51 -2.51 -3.12 5.19
N HIS A 52 -2.92 -3.24 3.94
CA HIS A 52 -4.33 -3.23 3.54
C HIS A 52 -5.07 -4.45 4.10
N ARG A 53 -4.47 -5.64 4.03
CA ARG A 53 -5.02 -6.86 4.62
C ARG A 53 -5.15 -6.75 6.14
N TYR A 54 -4.15 -6.17 6.79
CA TYR A 54 -4.17 -5.90 8.23
C TYR A 54 -5.27 -4.89 8.60
N ARG A 55 -5.45 -3.82 7.82
CA ARG A 55 -6.57 -2.87 7.99
C ARG A 55 -7.92 -3.57 7.91
N LYS A 56 -8.11 -4.42 6.90
CA LYS A 56 -9.36 -5.19 6.72
C LYS A 56 -9.63 -6.13 7.91
N TYR A 57 -8.58 -6.75 8.44
CA TYR A 57 -8.68 -7.60 9.64
C TYR A 57 -9.06 -6.77 10.89
N LEU A 58 -8.48 -5.60 11.06
CA LEU A 58 -8.80 -4.69 12.17
C LEU A 58 -10.24 -4.18 12.11
N LEU A 59 -10.71 -3.76 10.93
CA LEU A 59 -12.09 -3.30 10.73
C LEU A 59 -13.10 -4.43 11.00
N ARG A 60 -12.79 -5.67 10.57
CA ARG A 60 -13.62 -6.86 10.85
C ARG A 60 -13.69 -7.25 12.33
N LYS A 61 -12.74 -6.82 13.16
CA LYS A 61 -12.71 -7.11 14.59
C LYS A 61 -13.39 -6.02 15.42
N GLN A 62 -13.72 -4.88 14.80
CA GLN A 62 -14.38 -3.73 15.44
C GLN A 62 -15.88 -3.62 15.12
N GLY A 63 -16.39 -4.40 14.16
CA GLY A 63 -17.83 -4.57 13.88
C GLY A 63 -18.27 -5.96 14.26
#